data_AF-A0A4U2CYY7-F1
#
_entry.id   AF-A0A4U2CYY7-F1
#
_cell.length_a   1.000
_cell.length_b   1.000
_cell.length_c   1.000
_cell.angle_alpha   90.00
_cell.angle_beta   90.00
_cell.angle_gamma   90.00
#
_symmetry.space_group_name_H-M   'P 1'
#
loop_
_entity.id
_entity.type
_entity.pdbx_description
1 polymer ?
#
loop_
_entity_poly.entity_id
_entity_poly.type
_entity_poly.pdbx_seq_one_letter_code
_entity_poly.pdbx_strand_id
1 'polypeptide(L)'
;YMYGYADYSRLSLNSSYSFRGGQSMYAVYSLNNDKQLDNLGNSDEQEQQFISVGYSTPTVLDSRVNINVDYSEATDDISVNLLWSV
;
A
#
# COMPACT_ATOMS: atom_id res chain seq x y z
N TYR A 1 -17.57 19.71 -27.37
CA TYR A 1 -16.17 19.37 -27.01
C TYR A 1 -16.18 18.84 -25.59
N MET A 2 -16.09 17.52 -25.41
CA MET A 2 -15.96 16.88 -24.10
C MET A 2 -14.50 16.45 -23.93
N TYR A 3 -13.68 17.33 -23.37
CA TYR A 3 -12.32 17.00 -22.94
C TYR A 3 -12.03 17.78 -21.66
N GLY A 4 -12.32 17.16 -20.52
CA GLY A 4 -11.62 17.49 -19.28
C GLY A 4 -10.46 16.50 -19.16
N TYR A 5 -9.22 17.00 -19.21
CA TYR A 5 -8.05 16.19 -18.90
C TYR A 5 -8.15 15.79 -17.42
N ALA A 6 -8.44 14.52 -17.14
CA ALA A 6 -8.21 13.94 -15.83
C ALA A 6 -6.74 13.56 -15.79
N ASP A 7 -5.93 14.36 -15.10
CA ASP A 7 -4.52 14.03 -14.88
C ASP A 7 -4.45 13.07 -13.69
N TYR A 8 -4.10 11.81 -13.98
CA TYR A 8 -3.81 10.78 -12.99
C TYR A 8 -2.29 10.59 -12.86
N SER A 9 -1.78 10.65 -11.63
CA SER A 9 -0.40 10.31 -11.32
C SER A 9 -0.35 9.31 -10.18
N ARG A 10 0.52 8.32 -10.30
CA ARG A 10 0.79 7.34 -9.25
C ARG A 10 2.29 7.20 -9.03
N LEU A 11 2.71 7.41 -7.79
CA LEU A 11 4.04 7.08 -7.31
C LEU A 11 3.94 5.84 -6.44
N SER A 12 4.76 4.82 -6.72
CA SER A 12 4.86 3.64 -5.86
C SER A 12 6.32 3.32 -5.54
N LEU A 13 6.63 3.21 -4.25
CA LEU A 13 7.91 2.75 -3.76
C LEU A 13 7.72 1.35 -3.16
N ASN A 14 8.46 0.38 -3.68
CA ASN A 14 8.45 -0.99 -3.19
C ASN A 14 9.86 -1.37 -2.76
N SER A 15 10.01 -1.76 -1.50
CA SER A 15 11.26 -2.21 -0.91
C SER A 15 11.03 -3.57 -0.28
N SER A 16 11.97 -4.49 -0.49
CA SER A 16 11.97 -5.78 0.18
C SER A 16 13.39 -6.18 0.54
N TYR A 17 13.52 -6.91 1.65
CA TYR A 17 14.79 -7.40 2.13
C TYR A 17 14.65 -8.80 2.71
N SER A 18 15.50 -9.70 2.25
CA SER A 18 15.59 -11.07 2.75
C SER A 18 16.78 -11.19 3.69
N PHE A 19 16.51 -11.53 4.94
CA PHE A 19 17.56 -11.78 5.92
C PHE A 19 18.06 -13.22 5.80
N ARG A 20 19.24 -13.47 6.39
CA ARG A 20 19.73 -14.84 6.57
C ARG A 20 18.80 -15.58 7.56
N GLY A 21 18.51 -16.85 7.29
CA GLY A 21 17.64 -17.65 8.16
C GLY A 21 16.15 -17.62 7.77
N GLY A 22 15.82 -17.29 6.52
CA GLY A 22 14.46 -17.44 5.97
C GLY A 22 13.46 -16.36 6.39
N GLN A 23 13.93 -15.35 7.13
CA GLN A 23 13.17 -14.16 7.48
C GLN A 23 13.18 -13.16 6.32
N SER A 24 12.10 -12.40 6.16
CA SER A 24 12.02 -11.35 5.14
C SER A 24 11.12 -10.21 5.61
N MET A 25 11.38 -9.02 5.09
CA MET A 25 10.51 -7.86 5.26
C MET A 25 10.19 -7.25 3.90
N TYR A 26 9.03 -6.61 3.80
CA TYR A 26 8.69 -5.75 2.69
C TYR A 26 8.00 -4.48 3.19
N ALA A 27 8.14 -3.42 2.42
CA ALA A 27 7.44 -2.17 2.60
C ALA A 27 7.03 -1.62 1.24
N VAL A 28 5.75 -1.28 1.10
CA VAL A 28 5.16 -0.67 -0.08
C VAL A 28 4.54 0.65 0.34
N TYR A 29 4.92 1.73 -0.33
CA TYR A 29 4.28 3.04 -0.23
C TYR A 29 3.70 3.38 -1.59
N SER A 30 2.47 3.86 -1.65
CA SER A 30 1.84 4.36 -2.87
C SER A 30 1.13 5.67 -2.60
N LEU A 31 1.30 6.62 -3.52
CA LEU A 31 0.65 7.92 -3.54
C LEU A 31 -0.06 8.05 -4.88
N ASN A 32 -1.38 8.21 -4.84
CA ASN A 32 -2.19 8.44 -6.02
C ASN A 32 -2.71 9.88 -5.98
N ASN A 33 -2.54 10.61 -7.07
CA ASN A 33 -3.09 11.95 -7.25
C ASN A 33 -4.05 11.91 -8.43
N ASP A 34 -5.32 12.13 -8.14
CA ASP A 34 -6.40 12.22 -9.11
C ASP A 34 -6.86 13.68 -9.22
N LYS A 35 -6.77 14.26 -10.43
CA LYS A 35 -7.37 15.57 -10.72
C LYS A 35 -8.70 15.38 -11.44
N GLN A 36 -9.79 15.69 -10.76
CA GLN A 36 -11.12 15.65 -11.35
C GLN A 36 -11.58 17.07 -11.68
N LEU A 37 -11.83 17.35 -12.97
CA LEU A 37 -12.55 18.56 -13.37
C LEU A 37 -14.05 18.33 -13.18
N ASP A 38 -14.67 19.06 -12.26
CA ASP A 38 -16.11 19.07 -12.13
C ASP A 38 -16.75 19.89 -13.28
N ASN A 39 -18.03 19.64 -13.60
CA ASN A 39 -18.77 20.30 -14.67
C ASN A 39 -18.88 21.84 -14.49
N LEU A 40 -18.57 22.36 -13.30
CA LEU A 40 -18.47 23.80 -13.00
C LEU A 40 -17.09 24.41 -13.27
N GLY A 41 -16.10 23.63 -13.70
CA GLY A 41 -14.72 24.10 -13.92
C GLY A 41 -13.88 24.17 -12.64
N ASN A 42 -14.37 23.63 -11.52
CA ASN A 42 -13.56 23.44 -10.32
C ASN A 42 -12.69 22.18 -10.48
N SER A 43 -11.42 22.29 -10.11
CA SER A 43 -10.50 21.17 -9.99
C SER A 43 -10.49 20.69 -8.54
N ASP A 44 -11.04 19.51 -8.27
CA ASP A 44 -10.77 18.81 -7.02
C ASP A 44 -9.54 17.91 -7.22
N GLU A 45 -8.50 18.19 -6.43
CA GLU A 45 -7.32 17.34 -6.34
C GLU A 45 -7.54 16.35 -5.19
N GLN A 46 -7.65 15.06 -5.50
CA GLN A 46 -7.77 14.02 -4.50
C GLN A 46 -6.43 13.28 -4.40
N GLU A 47 -5.77 13.42 -3.26
CA GLU A 47 -4.56 12.68 -2.89
C GLU A 47 -4.95 11.47 -2.04
N GLN A 48 -4.44 10.29 -2.40
CA GLN A 48 -4.68 9.06 -1.65
C GLN A 48 -3.35 8.37 -1.34
N GLN A 49 -3.07 8.19 -0.05
CA GLN A 49 -1.88 7.50 0.42
C GLN A 49 -2.19 6.06 0.87
N PHE A 50 -1.27 5.15 0.54
CA PHE A 50 -1.32 3.76 0.96
C PHE A 50 0.05 3.30 1.44
N ILE A 51 0.08 2.62 2.58
CA ILE A 51 1.29 2.05 3.18
C ILE A 51 1.01 0.59 3.53
N SER A 52 1.90 -0.32 3.13
CA SER A 52 1.86 -1.71 3.54
C SER A 52 3.24 -2.15 4.00
N VAL A 53 3.34 -2.70 5.20
CA VAL A 53 4.58 -3.25 5.74
C VAL A 53 4.31 -4.69 6.15
N GLY A 54 5.17 -5.60 5.73
CA GLY A 54 5.09 -6.99 6.15
C GLY A 54 6.41 -7.56 6.61
N TYR A 55 6.33 -8.50 7.53
CA TYR A 55 7.44 -9.26 8.07
C TYR A 55 7.08 -10.74 8.13
N SER A 56 8.00 -11.58 7.67
CA SER A 56 7.86 -13.03 7.68
C SER A 56 9.05 -13.64 8.40
N THR A 57 8.79 -14.55 9.34
CA THR A 57 9.83 -15.29 10.05
C THR A 57 9.48 -16.77 10.12
N PRO A 58 10.43 -17.69 9.88
CA PRO A 58 10.26 -19.08 10.26
C PRO A 58 10.23 -19.19 11.79
N THR A 59 9.52 -20.20 12.26
CA THR A 59 9.32 -20.55 13.67
C THR A 59 9.58 -22.05 13.88
N VAL A 60 9.31 -22.57 15.08
CA VAL A 60 9.55 -23.99 15.41
C VAL A 60 8.72 -24.93 14.51
N LEU A 61 9.22 -26.14 14.28
CA LEU A 61 8.52 -27.18 13.51
C LEU A 61 8.21 -26.79 12.05
N ASP A 62 9.16 -26.14 11.37
CA ASP A 62 9.02 -25.65 9.98
C ASP A 62 7.83 -24.69 9.74
N SER A 63 7.23 -24.20 10.81
CA SER A 63 6.14 -23.24 10.72
C SER A 63 6.65 -21.83 10.38
N ARG A 64 5.75 -20.96 9.94
CA ARG A 64 6.06 -19.58 9.55
C ARG A 64 4.99 -18.63 10.08
N VAL A 65 5.44 -17.50 10.60
CA VAL A 65 4.59 -16.39 11.01
C VAL A 65 4.79 -15.24 10.03
N ASN A 66 3.68 -14.73 9.51
CA ASN A 66 3.64 -13.55 8.65
C ASN A 66 2.77 -12.50 9.35
N ILE A 67 3.28 -11.28 9.42
CA ILE A 67 2.61 -10.13 10.01
C ILE A 67 2.60 -9.05 8.95
N ASN A 68 1.42 -8.52 8.63
CA ASN A 68 1.24 -7.47 7.65
C ASN A 68 0.42 -6.34 8.28
N VAL A 69 0.83 -5.10 8.05
CA VAL A 69 0.13 -3.90 8.49
C VAL A 69 -0.10 -3.03 7.28
N ASP A 70 -1.36 -2.73 6.99
CA ASP A 70 -1.79 -1.92 5.87
C ASP A 70 -2.50 -0.66 6.39
N TYR A 71 -2.17 0.50 5.84
CA TYR A 71 -2.84 1.77 6.09
C TYR A 71 -3.31 2.37 4.77
N SER A 72 -4.55 2.86 4.75
CA SER A 72 -5.09 3.60 3.61
C SER A 72 -5.74 4.89 4.09
N GLU A 73 -5.22 6.02 3.62
CA GLU A 73 -5.82 7.33 3.88
C GLU A 73 -7.20 7.46 3.20
N ALA A 74 -7.41 6.80 2.06
CA ALA A 74 -8.67 6.84 1.32
C ALA A 74 -9.87 6.30 2.12
N THR A 75 -9.64 5.34 3.03
CA THR A 75 -10.67 4.78 3.91
C THR A 75 -10.46 5.14 5.39
N ASP A 76 -9.38 5.85 5.71
CA ASP A 76 -8.90 6.12 7.08
C ASP A 76 -8.79 4.84 7.94
N ASP A 77 -8.41 3.73 7.32
CA ASP A 77 -8.34 2.43 7.98
C ASP A 77 -6.90 1.94 8.17
N ILE A 78 -6.68 1.28 9.31
CA ILE A 78 -5.49 0.47 9.59
C ILE A 78 -5.93 -0.99 9.72
N SER A 79 -5.37 -1.84 8.87
CA SER A 79 -5.57 -3.29 8.90
C SER A 79 -4.31 -3.99 9.40
N VAL A 80 -4.47 -4.96 10.30
CA VAL A 80 -3.39 -5.81 10.79
C VAL A 80 -3.75 -7.26 10.52
N ASN A 81 -2.90 -7.95 9.76
CA ASN A 81 -3.04 -9.37 9.45
C ASN A 81 -1.93 -10.16 10.11
N LEU A 82 -2.30 -11.25 10.78
CA LEU A 82 -1.37 -12.25 11.30
C LEU A 82 -1.75 -13.61 10.74
N LEU A 83 -0.79 -14.25 10.07
CA LEU A 83 -0.93 -15.59 9.52
C LEU A 83 0.16 -16.50 10.07
N TRP A 84 -0.25 -17.54 10.80
CA TRP A 84 0.61 -18.64 11.19
C TRP A 84 0.31 -19.86 10.30
N SER A 85 1.33 -20.38 9.63
CA SER A 85 1.24 -21.57 8.78
C SER A 85 2.18 -22.67 9.30
N VAL A 86 1.71 -23.91 9.32
CA VAL A 86 2.47 -25.12 9.69
C VAL A 86 2.71 -25.96 8.44
#